data_AF-A0AAE3UDL5-F1
#
_entry.id   AF-A0AAE3UDL5-F1
#
_cell.length_a   1.000
_cell.length_b   1.000
_cell.length_c   1.000
_cell.angle_alpha   90.00
_cell.angle_beta   90.00
_cell.angle_gamma   90.00
#
_symmetry.space_group_name_H-M   'P 1'
#
loop_
_entity.id
_entity.type
_entity.pdbx_description
1 polymer ?
#
loop_
_entity_poly.entity_id
_entity_poly.type
_entity_poly.pdbx_seq_one_letter_code
_entity_poly.pdbx_strand_id
1 'polypeptide(L)'
;MGLTIFILILALTILVDAYTDANRISEGKAVNHLRGALIRLVPLTAGTMLITTHLFYMVLWLAVAGAFYWLIFDIVLNLFRGLPWYYQGIVSDSEEDSFTDSLIDEMPIVLMLLAKIGMIVLTIAACNQRARIEALLKAVLIHLANWIIELWK
;
A
#
# COMPACT_ATOMS: atom_id res chain seq x y z
N MET A 1 -5.40 21.88 -2.20
CA MET A 1 -6.78 21.41 -2.45
C MET A 1 -6.81 20.02 -3.09
N GLY A 2 -6.06 19.76 -4.17
CA GLY A 2 -6.06 18.46 -4.87
C GLY A 2 -5.70 17.24 -4.00
N LEU A 3 -4.66 17.34 -3.15
CA LEU A 3 -4.25 16.24 -2.26
C LEU A 3 -5.34 15.86 -1.24
N THR A 4 -6.01 16.84 -0.65
CA THR A 4 -7.08 16.62 0.33
C THR A 4 -8.26 15.87 -0.30
N ILE A 5 -8.69 16.29 -1.50
CA ILE A 5 -9.76 15.61 -2.26
C ILE A 5 -9.36 14.16 -2.56
N PHE A 6 -8.11 13.96 -2.97
CA PHE A 6 -7.60 12.63 -3.26
C PHE A 6 -7.62 11.70 -2.03
N ILE A 7 -7.19 12.19 -0.87
CA ILE A 7 -7.23 11.44 0.41
C ILE A 7 -8.68 11.06 0.75
N LEU A 8 -9.64 11.97 0.56
CA LEU A 8 -11.05 11.71 0.82
C LEU A 8 -11.60 10.62 -0.13
N ILE A 9 -11.25 10.67 -1.42
CA ILE A 9 -11.62 9.63 -2.38
C ILE A 9 -11.07 8.28 -1.94
N LEU A 10 -9.78 8.20 -1.60
CA LEU A 10 -9.15 6.95 -1.16
C LEU A 10 -9.82 6.40 0.11
N ALA A 11 -10.09 7.24 1.10
CA ALA A 11 -10.78 6.85 2.32
C ALA A 11 -12.20 6.33 2.04
N LEU A 12 -12.97 7.02 1.21
CA LEU A 12 -14.31 6.57 0.79
C LEU A 12 -14.25 5.25 0.02
N THR A 13 -13.28 5.07 -0.87
CA THR A 13 -13.08 3.80 -1.57
C THR A 13 -12.81 2.66 -0.59
N ILE A 14 -11.93 2.85 0.40
CA ILE A 14 -11.68 1.83 1.44
C ILE A 14 -12.95 1.49 2.21
N LEU A 15 -13.70 2.51 2.67
CA LEU A 15 -14.91 2.30 3.46
C LEU A 15 -15.99 1.56 2.68
N VAL A 16 -16.28 1.99 1.45
CA VAL A 16 -17.32 1.37 0.62
C VAL A 16 -16.97 -0.08 0.28
N ASP A 17 -15.71 -0.33 -0.05
CA ASP A 17 -15.26 -1.64 -0.47
C ASP A 17 -15.25 -2.63 0.69
N ALA A 18 -14.68 -2.21 1.84
CA ALA A 18 -14.70 -3.03 3.05
C ALA A 18 -16.12 -3.30 3.56
N TYR A 19 -17.03 -2.32 3.47
CA TYR A 19 -18.44 -2.51 3.82
C TYR A 19 -19.14 -3.50 2.88
N THR A 20 -18.90 -3.37 1.56
CA THR A 20 -19.49 -4.26 0.55
C THR A 20 -19.00 -5.70 0.74
N ASP A 21 -17.71 -5.89 1.00
CA ASP A 21 -17.13 -7.20 1.25
C ASP A 21 -17.62 -7.78 2.58
N ALA A 22 -17.71 -6.97 3.65
CA ALA A 22 -18.30 -7.40 4.93
C ALA A 22 -19.73 -7.92 4.75
N ASN A 23 -20.58 -7.18 4.03
CA ASN A 23 -21.95 -7.60 3.75
C ASN A 23 -21.99 -8.91 2.95
N ARG A 24 -21.16 -9.04 1.90
CA ARG A 24 -21.08 -10.27 1.10
C ARG A 24 -20.66 -11.47 1.92
N ILE A 25 -19.64 -11.33 2.75
CA ILE A 25 -19.18 -12.38 3.67
C ILE A 25 -20.31 -12.74 4.64
N SER A 26 -21.01 -11.76 5.22
CA SER A 26 -22.14 -12.01 6.13
C SER A 26 -23.30 -12.76 5.46
N GLU A 27 -23.47 -12.58 4.15
CA GLU A 27 -24.47 -13.26 3.32
C GLU A 27 -23.95 -14.61 2.75
N GLY A 28 -22.71 -15.02 3.06
CA GLY A 28 -22.09 -16.23 2.52
C GLY A 28 -21.81 -16.18 1.01
N LYS A 29 -21.68 -14.98 0.43
CA LYS A 29 -21.41 -14.76 -0.99
C LYS A 29 -19.90 -14.65 -1.24
N ALA A 30 -19.46 -15.20 -2.37
CA ALA A 30 -18.07 -15.07 -2.82
C ALA A 30 -17.68 -13.58 -3.06
N VAL A 31 -16.48 -13.23 -2.62
CA VAL A 31 -15.89 -11.89 -2.83
C VAL A 31 -15.02 -11.93 -4.08
N ASN A 32 -15.20 -10.96 -4.99
CA ASN A 32 -14.37 -10.85 -6.18
C ASN A 32 -13.22 -9.87 -5.93
N HIS A 33 -12.07 -10.43 -5.53
CA HIS A 33 -10.88 -9.65 -5.20
C HIS A 33 -10.25 -8.92 -6.39
N LEU A 34 -10.37 -9.47 -7.61
CA LEU A 34 -9.79 -8.87 -8.82
C LEU A 34 -10.48 -7.55 -9.17
N ARG A 35 -11.82 -7.52 -9.12
CA ARG A 35 -12.59 -6.29 -9.39
C ARG A 35 -12.24 -5.21 -8.36
N GLY A 36 -12.16 -5.58 -7.08
CA GLY A 36 -11.73 -4.67 -6.02
C GLY A 36 -10.33 -4.12 -6.29
N ALA A 37 -9.36 -5.00 -6.56
CA ALA A 37 -7.98 -4.62 -6.86
C ALA A 37 -7.86 -3.60 -8.01
N LEU A 38 -8.61 -3.81 -9.11
CA LEU A 38 -8.60 -2.88 -10.25
C LEU A 38 -9.16 -1.50 -9.89
N ILE A 39 -10.26 -1.45 -9.14
CA ILE A 39 -10.86 -0.18 -8.69
C ILE A 39 -9.91 0.56 -7.74
N ARG A 40 -9.17 -0.17 -6.89
CA ARG A 40 -8.20 0.39 -5.93
C ARG A 40 -6.94 0.92 -6.61
N LEU A 41 -6.49 0.28 -7.69
CA LEU A 41 -5.29 0.69 -8.43
C LEU A 41 -5.42 2.08 -9.07
N VAL A 42 -6.63 2.47 -9.50
CA VAL A 42 -6.86 3.78 -10.14
C VAL A 42 -6.51 4.95 -9.20
N PRO A 43 -7.12 5.10 -8.01
CA PRO A 43 -6.72 6.15 -7.10
C PRO A 43 -5.27 5.97 -6.65
N LEU A 44 -4.83 4.78 -6.25
CA LEU A 44 -3.44 4.56 -5.80
C LEU A 44 -2.41 5.05 -6.83
N THR A 45 -2.59 4.69 -8.11
CA THR A 45 -1.70 5.13 -9.19
C THR A 45 -1.76 6.65 -9.36
N ALA A 46 -2.96 7.24 -9.44
CA ALA A 46 -3.12 8.68 -9.55
C ALA A 46 -2.45 9.44 -8.37
N GLY A 47 -2.57 8.93 -7.15
CA GLY A 47 -1.92 9.48 -5.97
C GLY A 47 -0.40 9.43 -6.04
N THR A 48 0.16 8.30 -6.49
CA THR A 48 1.62 8.15 -6.64
C THR A 48 2.19 9.08 -7.71
N MET A 49 1.45 9.31 -8.80
CA MET A 49 1.82 10.27 -9.86
C MET A 49 1.88 11.72 -9.36
N LEU A 50 1.06 12.07 -8.36
CA LEU A 50 1.10 13.41 -7.75
C LEU A 50 2.31 13.61 -6.83
N ILE A 51 2.88 12.53 -6.31
CA ILE A 51 4.03 12.58 -5.40
C ILE A 51 5.33 12.66 -6.19
N THR A 52 5.44 11.91 -7.28
CA THR A 52 6.66 11.84 -8.08
C THR A 52 6.36 11.53 -9.55
N THR A 53 7.21 12.06 -10.45
CA THR A 53 7.19 11.75 -11.89
C THR A 53 8.26 10.72 -12.28
N HIS A 54 9.12 10.32 -11.34
CA HIS A 54 10.21 9.38 -11.60
C HIS A 54 9.71 7.95 -11.50
N LEU A 55 9.82 7.17 -12.58
CA LEU A 55 9.22 5.83 -12.70
C LEU A 55 9.61 4.88 -11.56
N PHE A 56 10.90 4.82 -11.21
CA PHE A 56 11.37 3.96 -10.11
C PHE A 56 10.69 4.32 -8.77
N TYR A 57 10.57 5.61 -8.46
CA TYR A 57 9.92 6.05 -7.23
C TYR A 57 8.41 5.87 -7.30
N MET A 58 7.78 5.99 -8.47
CA MET A 58 6.36 5.68 -8.62
C MET A 58 6.08 4.22 -8.26
N VAL A 59 6.86 3.27 -8.77
CA VAL A 59 6.68 1.84 -8.46
C VAL A 59 6.87 1.59 -6.95
N LEU A 60 7.91 2.17 -6.35
CA LEU A 60 8.15 2.05 -4.92
C LEU A 60 6.99 2.63 -4.09
N TRP A 61 6.52 3.84 -4.42
CA TRP A 61 5.41 4.48 -3.72
C TRP A 61 4.08 3.75 -3.94
N LEU A 62 3.88 3.13 -5.10
CA LEU A 62 2.70 2.32 -5.38
C LEU A 62 2.69 1.04 -4.55
N ALA A 63 3.83 0.36 -4.42
CA ALA A 63 3.98 -0.80 -3.56
C ALA A 63 3.72 -0.44 -2.09
N VAL A 64 4.30 0.66 -1.63
CA VAL A 64 4.06 1.20 -0.28
C VAL A 64 2.58 1.50 -0.09
N ALA A 65 1.98 2.32 -0.96
CA ALA A 65 0.58 2.70 -0.85
C ALA A 65 -0.37 1.49 -0.92
N GLY A 66 -0.06 0.49 -1.74
CA GLY A 66 -0.80 -0.78 -1.80
C GLY A 66 -0.74 -1.56 -0.48
N ALA A 67 0.43 -1.65 0.14
CA ALA A 67 0.57 -2.31 1.45
C ALA A 67 -0.22 -1.59 2.56
N PHE A 68 -0.18 -0.26 2.59
CA PHE A 68 -0.99 0.54 3.52
C PHE A 68 -2.49 0.43 3.25
N TYR A 69 -2.87 0.43 1.97
CA TYR A 69 -4.25 0.22 1.60
C TYR A 69 -4.73 -1.11 2.16
N TRP A 70 -3.96 -2.18 1.92
CA TRP A 70 -4.31 -3.53 2.37
C TRP A 70 -4.45 -3.61 3.89
N LEU A 71 -3.51 -3.01 4.63
CA LEU A 71 -3.57 -2.83 6.09
C LEU A 71 -4.89 -2.20 6.54
N ILE A 72 -5.19 -1.00 6.01
CA ILE A 72 -6.33 -0.21 6.47
C ILE A 72 -7.62 -0.92 6.08
N PHE A 73 -7.66 -1.50 4.89
CA PHE A 73 -8.78 -2.29 4.41
C PHE A 73 -9.11 -3.46 5.35
N ASP A 74 -8.11 -4.24 5.75
CA ASP A 74 -8.25 -5.37 6.68
C ASP A 74 -8.82 -4.93 8.05
N ILE A 75 -8.27 -3.85 8.60
CA ILE A 75 -8.78 -3.24 9.84
C ILE A 75 -10.25 -2.84 9.70
N VAL A 76 -10.58 -2.09 8.64
CA VAL A 76 -11.94 -1.58 8.41
C VAL A 76 -12.92 -2.73 8.16
N LEU A 77 -12.51 -3.74 7.40
CA LEU A 77 -13.29 -4.94 7.13
C LEU A 77 -13.65 -5.66 8.42
N ASN A 78 -12.66 -5.89 9.30
CA ASN A 78 -12.89 -6.55 10.59
C ASN A 78 -13.83 -5.73 11.49
N LEU A 79 -13.67 -4.41 11.51
CA LEU A 79 -14.58 -3.52 12.24
C LEU A 79 -16.02 -3.64 11.73
N PHE A 80 -16.24 -3.69 10.41
CA PHE A 80 -17.57 -3.90 9.84
C PHE A 80 -18.14 -5.29 10.11
N ARG A 81 -17.29 -6.31 10.22
CA ARG A 81 -17.68 -7.67 10.63
C ARG A 81 -17.96 -7.81 12.13
N GLY A 82 -17.71 -6.77 12.93
CA GLY A 82 -17.81 -6.82 14.39
C GLY A 82 -16.72 -7.64 15.06
N LEU A 83 -15.59 -7.84 14.38
CA LEU A 83 -14.44 -8.61 14.85
C LEU A 83 -13.35 -7.68 15.40
N PRO A 84 -12.43 -8.18 16.26
CA PRO A 84 -11.26 -7.41 16.67
C PRO A 84 -10.48 -6.91 15.45
N TRP A 85 -9.96 -5.68 15.50
CA TRP A 85 -9.26 -5.08 14.34
C TRP A 85 -8.01 -5.87 13.88
N TYR A 86 -7.45 -6.69 14.77
CA TYR A 86 -6.31 -7.57 14.52
C TYR A 86 -6.72 -9.01 14.20
N TYR A 87 -8.01 -9.27 14.00
CA TYR A 87 -8.52 -10.59 13.66
C TYR A 87 -7.95 -11.07 12.33
N GLN A 88 -7.37 -12.26 12.35
CA GLN A 88 -6.88 -12.99 11.19
C GLN A 88 -7.91 -14.11 10.97
N GLY A 89 -8.46 -14.22 9.77
CA GLY A 89 -9.53 -15.19 9.46
C GLY A 89 -9.23 -16.60 9.96
N ILE A 90 -10.26 -17.35 10.36
CA ILE A 90 -10.12 -18.80 10.47
C ILE A 90 -10.20 -19.34 9.06
N VAL A 91 -9.13 -19.99 8.60
CA VAL A 91 -9.00 -20.67 7.31
C VAL A 91 -10.32 -21.34 6.94
N SER A 92 -11.04 -20.79 5.95
CA SER A 92 -12.13 -21.55 5.35
C SER A 92 -11.50 -22.66 4.51
N ASP A 93 -12.03 -23.87 4.60
CA ASP A 93 -11.61 -25.08 3.86
C ASP A 93 -11.70 -24.95 2.32
N SER A 94 -11.82 -23.74 1.78
CA SER A 94 -11.73 -23.44 0.35
C SER A 94 -10.25 -23.42 -0.06
N GLU A 95 -9.84 -24.44 -0.83
CA GLU A 95 -8.49 -24.60 -1.40
C GLU A 95 -7.96 -23.35 -2.13
N GLU A 96 -8.84 -22.44 -2.58
CA GLU A 96 -8.53 -21.22 -3.32
C GLU A 96 -7.89 -20.09 -2.49
N ASP A 97 -8.05 -20.06 -1.16
CA ASP A 97 -7.45 -19.02 -0.28
C ASP A 97 -6.15 -19.48 0.41
N SER A 98 -5.71 -20.72 0.17
CA SER A 98 -4.69 -21.41 0.98
C SER A 98 -3.29 -20.79 0.97
N PHE A 99 -2.88 -20.09 -0.10
CA PHE A 99 -1.49 -19.62 -0.19
C PHE A 99 -1.24 -18.34 0.63
N THR A 100 -2.09 -17.34 0.51
CA THR A 100 -1.91 -16.08 1.25
C THR A 100 -2.20 -16.26 2.73
N ASP A 101 -3.23 -17.06 3.04
CA ASP A 101 -3.60 -17.35 4.42
C ASP A 101 -2.54 -18.19 5.12
N SER A 102 -1.97 -19.23 4.49
CA SER A 102 -0.87 -20.00 5.10
C SER A 102 0.37 -19.16 5.39
N LEU A 103 0.73 -18.25 4.46
CA LEU A 103 1.88 -17.37 4.63
C LEU A 103 1.67 -16.35 5.76
N ILE A 104 0.43 -15.88 5.96
CA ILE A 104 0.08 -14.95 7.04
C ILE A 104 -0.08 -15.66 8.38
N ASP A 105 -0.59 -16.90 8.38
CA ASP A 105 -0.80 -17.72 9.59
C ASP A 105 0.54 -18.14 10.22
N GLU A 106 1.57 -18.35 9.39
CA GLU A 106 2.94 -18.58 9.86
C GLU A 106 3.62 -17.31 10.40
N MET A 107 3.10 -16.12 10.10
CA MET A 107 3.68 -14.88 10.58
C MET A 107 3.16 -14.55 11.99
N PRO A 108 4.04 -14.48 13.01
CA PRO A 108 3.65 -14.01 14.33
C PRO A 108 2.98 -12.64 14.22
N ILE A 109 1.85 -12.45 14.92
CA ILE A 109 1.12 -11.18 14.99
C ILE A 109 2.07 -9.99 15.25
N VAL A 110 3.13 -10.21 16.05
CA VAL A 110 4.18 -9.21 16.31
C VAL A 110 4.94 -8.81 15.05
N LEU A 111 5.34 -9.75 14.19
CA LEU A 111 6.04 -9.47 12.93
C LEU A 111 5.13 -8.72 11.95
N MET A 112 3.84 -9.08 11.91
CA MET A 112 2.87 -8.36 11.11
C MET A 112 2.68 -6.94 11.66
N LEU A 113 2.47 -6.75 12.97
CA LEU A 113 2.41 -5.42 13.59
C LEU A 113 3.67 -4.59 13.33
N LEU A 114 4.85 -5.21 13.39
CA LEU A 114 6.12 -4.56 13.05
C LEU A 114 6.20 -4.18 11.57
N ALA A 115 5.68 -4.99 10.66
CA ALA A 115 5.59 -4.62 9.23
C ALA A 115 4.61 -3.46 9.04
N LYS A 116 3.45 -3.52 9.68
CA LYS A 116 2.39 -2.49 9.65
C LYS A 116 2.93 -1.14 10.19
N ILE A 117 3.64 -1.16 11.33
CA ILE A 117 4.28 0.02 11.96
C ILE A 117 5.52 0.49 11.18
N GLY A 118 6.38 -0.45 10.76
CA GLY A 118 7.60 -0.16 10.02
C GLY A 118 7.32 0.55 8.70
N MET A 119 6.24 0.17 8.02
CA MET A 119 5.78 0.86 6.81
C MET A 119 5.32 2.30 7.11
N ILE A 120 4.58 2.55 8.22
CA ILE A 120 4.24 3.91 8.71
C ILE A 120 5.49 4.76 8.88
N VAL A 121 6.48 4.22 9.60
CA VAL A 121 7.74 4.93 9.87
C VAL A 121 8.53 5.20 8.58
N LEU A 122 8.64 4.23 7.68
CA LEU A 122 9.32 4.38 6.40
C LEU A 122 8.66 5.42 5.49
N THR A 123 7.32 5.45 5.43
CA THR A 123 6.58 6.48 4.68
C THR A 123 6.83 7.87 5.24
N ILE A 124 6.76 8.04 6.56
CA ILE A 124 7.04 9.33 7.21
C ILE A 124 8.49 9.75 6.95
N ALA A 125 9.45 8.82 7.08
CA ALA A 125 10.85 9.08 6.82
C ALA A 125 11.10 9.47 5.35
N ALA A 126 10.49 8.77 4.39
CA ALA A 126 10.60 9.06 2.97
C ALA A 126 9.95 10.41 2.60
N CYS A 127 8.81 10.75 3.20
CA CYS A 127 8.19 12.07 3.06
C CYS A 127 9.09 13.20 3.61
N ASN A 128 9.74 12.98 4.76
CA ASN A 128 10.64 13.95 5.38
C ASN A 128 12.01 14.07 4.68
N GLN A 129 12.42 13.04 3.93
CA GLN A 129 13.73 12.97 3.26
C GLN A 129 13.66 13.35 1.77
N ARG A 130 12.48 13.65 1.21
CA ARG A 130 12.33 13.95 -0.22
C ARG A 130 13.35 14.96 -0.75
N ALA A 131 13.51 16.09 -0.06
CA ALA A 131 14.47 17.13 -0.44
C ALA A 131 15.94 16.66 -0.34
N ARG A 132 16.26 15.78 0.61
CA ARG A 132 17.62 15.23 0.80
C ARG A 132 17.94 14.17 -0.26
N ILE A 133 16.98 13.31 -0.60
CA ILE A 133 17.13 12.31 -1.66
C ILE A 133 17.30 13.00 -3.03
N GLU A 134 16.49 14.02 -3.32
CA GLU A 134 16.63 14.83 -4.54
C GLU A 134 17.99 15.54 -4.60
N ALA A 135 18.50 16.07 -3.49
CA ALA A 135 19.82 16.69 -3.42
C ALA A 135 20.96 15.70 -3.64
N LEU A 136 20.89 14.50 -3.04
CA LEU A 136 21.88 13.45 -3.20
C LEU A 136 21.94 12.94 -4.65
N LEU A 137 20.77 12.70 -5.26
CA LEU A 137 20.69 12.30 -6.67
C LEU A 137 21.30 13.34 -7.61
N LYS A 138 21.00 14.63 -7.39
CA LYS A 138 21.63 15.72 -8.16
C LYS A 138 23.15 15.71 -8.00
N ALA A 139 23.64 15.53 -6.78
CA ALA A 139 25.09 15.46 -6.52
C ALA A 139 25.76 14.27 -7.22
N VAL A 140 25.13 13.09 -7.17
CA VAL A 140 25.63 11.88 -7.85
C VAL A 140 25.64 12.05 -9.38
N LEU A 141 24.58 12.62 -9.96
CA LEU A 141 24.48 12.86 -11.39
C LEU A 141 25.52 13.87 -11.88
N ILE A 142 25.77 14.94 -11.13
CA ILE A 142 26.82 15.92 -11.43
C ILE A 142 28.20 15.25 -11.39
N HIS A 143 28.46 14.42 -10.39
CA HIS A 143 29.73 13.72 -10.26
C HIS A 143 29.97 12.73 -11.40
N LEU A 144 28.95 11.95 -11.78
CA LEU A 144 28.98 11.08 -12.96
C LEU A 144 29.22 11.85 -14.25
N ALA A 145 28.55 12.98 -14.46
CA ALA A 145 28.74 13.80 -15.65
C ALA A 145 30.18 14.33 -15.77
N ASN A 146 30.76 14.80 -14.65
CA ASN A 146 32.14 15.29 -14.62
C ASN A 146 33.14 14.16 -14.89
N TRP A 147 32.93 12.98 -14.29
CA TRP A 147 33.77 11.82 -14.53
C TRP A 147 33.74 11.38 -15.99
N ILE A 148 32.55 11.39 -16.63
CA ILE A 148 32.44 11.12 -18.06
C ILE A 148 33.25 12.15 -18.84
N ILE A 149 33.10 13.46 -18.58
CA ILE A 149 33.86 14.51 -19.29
C ILE A 149 35.38 14.32 -19.17
N GLU A 150 35.88 13.88 -18.00
CA GLU A 150 37.30 13.59 -17.79
C GLU A 150 37.79 12.40 -18.62
N LEU A 151 36.97 11.38 -18.85
CA LEU A 151 37.33 10.23 -19.69
C LEU A 151 37.48 10.57 -21.19
N TRP A 152 36.95 11.71 -21.63
CA TRP A 152 37.03 12.18 -23.02
C TRP A 152 38.08 13.28 -23.25
N LYS A 153 38.87 13.63 -22.24
CA LYS A 153 40.02 14.55 -22.34
C LYS A 153 41.33 13.78 -22.39
#